data_AF-A0A7R9MSJ3-F1
#
_entry.id   AF-A0A7R9MSJ3-F1
#
_cell.length_a   1.000
_cell.length_b   1.000
_cell.length_c   1.000
_cell.angle_alpha   90.00
_cell.angle_beta   90.00
_cell.angle_gamma   90.00
#
_symmetry.space_group_name_H-M   'P 1'
#
loop_
_entity.id
_entity.type
_entity.pdbx_description
1 polymer ?
#
loop_
_entity_poly.entity_id
_entity_poly.type
_entity_poly.pdbx_seq_one_letter_code
_entity_poly.pdbx_strand_id
1 'polypeptide(L)'
;NLETEYEAKVVGKQRQEPRWEQCVSIVQSAVGIGLSNLYIDRYFNNDNKQMTLDIVKNIKTEFEGILHEIDWMEKNTLSHALDKLQNMELKVGFPSELMDDKKINNYYKDLQITKDNYFQNRINTYKWLTDYQFNQLREPNNKNDWRKYAEVTEVNAYYFPQENA
;
A
#
# COMPACT_ATOMS: atom_id res chain seq x y z
N ASN A 1 7.26 -23.77 -23.62
CA ASN A 1 6.54 -23.35 -22.40
C ASN A 1 5.38 -22.48 -22.87
N LEU A 2 4.13 -22.92 -22.73
CA LEU A 2 2.95 -22.20 -23.21
C LEU A 2 2.76 -20.85 -22.51
N GLU A 3 3.14 -20.76 -21.23
CA GLU A 3 3.11 -19.52 -20.45
C GLU A 3 3.97 -18.43 -21.11
N THR A 4 5.21 -18.74 -21.48
CA THR A 4 6.12 -17.78 -22.13
C THR A 4 5.61 -17.32 -23.49
N GLU A 5 4.99 -18.22 -24.25
CA GLU A 5 4.40 -17.87 -25.55
C GLU A 5 3.21 -16.92 -25.39
N TYR A 6 2.35 -17.19 -24.40
CA TYR A 6 1.24 -16.32 -24.04
C TYR A 6 1.72 -14.95 -23.57
N GLU A 7 2.67 -14.89 -22.63
CA GLU A 7 3.25 -13.63 -22.14
C GLU A 7 3.92 -12.82 -23.26
N ALA A 8 4.63 -13.47 -24.19
CA ALA A 8 5.24 -12.80 -25.33
C ALA A 8 4.19 -12.14 -26.24
N LYS A 9 3.01 -12.75 -26.38
CA LYS A 9 1.91 -12.21 -27.20
C LYS A 9 1.12 -11.11 -26.51
N VAL A 10 0.89 -11.23 -25.20
CA VAL A 10 0.04 -10.28 -24.46
C VAL A 10 0.82 -9.06 -23.98
N VAL A 11 2.04 -9.26 -23.48
CA VAL A 11 2.84 -8.19 -22.86
C VAL A 11 4.21 -7.99 -23.51
N GLY A 12 4.53 -8.70 -24.60
CA GLY A 12 5.78 -8.53 -25.35
C GLY A 12 7.03 -9.11 -24.66
N LYS A 13 6.85 -9.85 -23.56
CA LYS A 13 7.94 -10.33 -22.73
C LYS A 13 8.69 -11.48 -23.42
N GLN A 14 9.97 -11.25 -23.72
CA GLN A 14 10.81 -12.20 -24.47
C GLN A 14 11.49 -13.26 -23.60
N ARG A 15 11.56 -13.03 -22.28
CA ARG A 15 12.23 -13.92 -21.32
C ARG A 15 11.45 -13.94 -20.01
N GLN A 16 11.36 -15.11 -19.40
CA GLN A 16 10.79 -15.24 -18.06
C GLN A 16 11.72 -14.58 -17.04
N GLU A 17 11.09 -14.00 -16.01
CA GLU A 17 11.83 -13.45 -14.86
C GLU A 17 12.58 -14.58 -14.14
N PRO A 18 13.77 -14.29 -13.56
CA PRO A 18 14.44 -15.20 -12.65
C PRO A 18 13.48 -15.72 -11.56
N ARG A 19 13.60 -17.00 -11.22
CA ARG A 19 12.71 -17.66 -10.25
C ARG A 19 12.64 -16.93 -8.91
N TRP A 20 13.74 -16.35 -8.45
CA TRP A 20 13.77 -15.64 -7.17
C TRP A 20 12.91 -14.37 -7.21
N GLU A 21 12.84 -13.65 -8.34
CA GLU A 21 11.98 -12.47 -8.51
C GLU A 21 10.52 -12.88 -8.47
N GLN A 22 10.18 -13.96 -9.15
CA GLN A 22 8.82 -14.54 -9.09
C GLN A 22 8.45 -14.91 -7.65
N CYS A 23 9.36 -15.56 -6.91
CA CYS A 23 9.13 -15.91 -5.51
C CYS A 23 8.96 -14.67 -4.62
N VAL A 24 9.74 -13.61 -4.83
CA VAL A 24 9.59 -12.35 -4.09
C VAL A 24 8.24 -11.70 -4.40
N SER A 25 7.85 -11.62 -5.67
CA SER A 25 6.53 -11.09 -6.07
C SER A 25 5.38 -11.88 -5.45
N ILE A 26 5.50 -13.21 -5.38
CA ILE A 26 4.52 -14.06 -4.70
C ILE A 26 4.46 -13.75 -3.21
N VAL A 27 5.60 -13.64 -2.52
CA VAL A 27 5.66 -13.30 -1.09
C VAL A 27 5.07 -11.91 -0.84
N GLN A 28 5.37 -10.93 -1.67
CA GLN A 28 4.80 -9.59 -1.60
C GLN A 28 3.27 -9.63 -1.71
N SER A 29 2.73 -10.34 -2.70
CA SER A 29 1.26 -10.48 -2.88
C SER A 29 0.57 -11.28 -1.77
N ALA A 30 1.30 -12.17 -1.10
CA ALA A 30 0.76 -13.12 -0.11
C ALA A 30 0.82 -12.56 1.31
N VAL A 31 1.95 -11.95 1.67
CA VAL A 31 2.29 -11.51 3.02
C VAL A 31 3.05 -10.17 2.99
N GLY A 32 2.61 -9.24 2.15
CA GLY A 32 3.26 -7.94 1.90
C GLY A 32 3.53 -7.11 3.16
N ILE A 33 2.64 -7.14 4.15
CA ILE A 33 2.83 -6.46 5.45
C ILE A 33 4.02 -7.06 6.20
N GLY A 34 4.16 -8.40 6.23
CA GLY A 34 5.30 -9.07 6.85
C GLY A 34 6.61 -8.77 6.14
N LEU A 35 6.59 -8.76 4.80
CA LEU A 35 7.75 -8.35 4.00
C LEU A 35 8.14 -6.88 4.26
N SER A 36 7.14 -6.02 4.46
CA SER A 36 7.33 -4.59 4.75
C SER A 36 7.97 -4.35 6.11
N ASN A 37 7.59 -5.08 7.16
CA ASN A 37 8.26 -5.07 8.46
C ASN A 37 9.77 -5.40 8.32
N LEU A 38 10.12 -6.44 7.55
CA LEU A 38 11.52 -6.78 7.29
C LEU A 38 12.27 -5.72 6.46
N TYR A 39 11.59 -5.10 5.50
CA TYR A 39 12.18 -4.08 4.64
C TYR A 39 12.51 -2.81 5.43
N ILE A 40 11.59 -2.33 6.27
CA ILE A 40 11.79 -1.09 7.01
C ILE A 40 12.91 -1.23 8.06
N ASP A 41 13.01 -2.37 8.73
CA ASP A 41 14.05 -2.65 9.73
C ASP A 41 15.44 -2.55 9.11
N ARG A 42 15.57 -2.90 7.82
CA ARG A 42 16.86 -2.96 7.13
C ARG A 42 17.21 -1.72 6.32
N TYR A 43 16.22 -1.06 5.73
CA TYR A 43 16.46 -0.07 4.66
C TYR A 43 15.83 1.30 4.89
N PHE A 44 14.89 1.45 5.83
CA PHE A 44 14.21 2.73 5.97
C PHE A 44 14.99 3.71 6.85
N ASN A 45 15.31 4.88 6.30
CA ASN A 45 15.93 5.99 7.02
C ASN A 45 14.89 7.05 7.39
N ASN A 46 14.81 7.40 8.67
CA ASN A 46 13.89 8.43 9.19
C ASN A 46 14.16 9.83 8.63
N ASP A 47 15.39 10.17 8.25
CA ASP A 47 15.71 11.49 7.69
C ASP A 47 14.97 11.73 6.36
N ASN A 48 14.86 10.69 5.53
CA ASN A 48 14.15 10.75 4.25
C ASN A 48 12.64 10.99 4.44
N LYS A 49 12.08 10.51 5.56
CA LYS A 49 10.66 10.71 5.88
C LYS A 49 10.36 12.18 6.15
N GLN A 50 11.20 12.85 6.93
CA GLN A 50 10.99 14.26 7.27
C GLN A 50 11.13 15.15 6.03
N MET A 51 12.16 14.92 5.21
CA MET A 51 12.35 15.65 3.96
C MET A 51 11.14 15.48 3.02
N THR A 52 10.62 14.26 2.90
CA THR A 52 9.43 13.99 2.06
C THR A 52 8.19 14.69 2.60
N LEU A 53 7.98 14.69 3.92
CA LEU A 53 6.87 15.42 4.55
C LEU A 53 6.93 16.92 4.25
N ASP A 54 8.11 17.52 4.28
CA ASP A 54 8.26 18.95 4.00
C ASP A 54 8.00 19.27 2.53
N ILE A 55 8.45 18.42 1.60
CA ILE A 55 8.11 18.55 0.17
C ILE A 55 6.60 18.51 -0.04
N VAL A 56 5.90 17.52 0.54
CA VAL A 56 4.46 17.37 0.34
C VAL A 56 3.67 18.53 0.98
N LYS A 57 4.12 19.03 2.14
CA LYS A 57 3.54 20.24 2.74
C LYS A 57 3.68 21.45 1.83
N ASN A 58 4.86 21.66 1.25
CA ASN A 58 5.07 22.77 0.32
C ASN A 58 4.17 22.63 -0.92
N ILE A 59 4.06 21.43 -1.50
CA ILE A 59 3.14 21.17 -2.63
C ILE A 59 1.69 21.50 -2.24
N LYS A 60 1.26 21.12 -1.03
CA LYS A 60 -0.08 21.42 -0.51
C LYS A 60 -0.31 22.93 -0.41
N THR A 61 0.67 23.68 0.10
CA THR A 61 0.61 25.16 0.19
C THR A 61 0.57 25.82 -1.19
N GLU A 62 1.39 25.37 -2.14
CA GLU A 62 1.34 25.92 -3.50
C GLU A 62 0.01 25.59 -4.20
N PHE A 63 -0.55 24.40 -3.97
CA PHE A 63 -1.86 24.04 -4.49
C PHE A 63 -2.98 24.92 -3.90
N GLU A 64 -2.90 25.27 -2.62
CA GLU A 64 -3.80 26.26 -2.00
C GLU A 64 -3.68 27.63 -2.69
N GLY A 65 -2.46 28.08 -2.98
CA GLY A 65 -2.22 29.31 -3.74
C GLY A 65 -2.86 29.28 -5.13
N ILE A 66 -2.67 28.18 -5.88
CA ILE A 66 -3.29 27.98 -7.20
C ILE A 66 -4.81 28.05 -7.11
N LEU A 67 -5.42 27.44 -6.10
CA LEU A 67 -6.87 27.48 -5.90
C LEU A 67 -7.39 28.92 -5.70
N HIS A 68 -6.61 29.81 -5.12
CA HIS A 68 -6.98 31.22 -4.98
C HIS A 68 -6.86 32.03 -6.28
N GLU A 69 -6.03 31.60 -7.23
CA GLU A 69 -5.78 32.34 -8.48
C GLU A 69 -6.69 31.93 -9.64
N ILE A 70 -7.22 30.69 -9.63
CA ILE A 70 -8.10 30.20 -10.70
C ILE A 70 -9.41 30.97 -10.78
N ASP A 71 -9.81 31.34 -11.99
CA ASP A 71 -10.99 32.16 -12.28
C ASP A 71 -12.23 31.35 -12.69
N TRP A 72 -12.04 30.09 -13.08
CA TRP A 72 -13.11 29.21 -13.54
C TRP A 72 -13.96 28.62 -12.41
N MET A 73 -13.52 28.71 -11.15
CA MET A 73 -14.18 28.12 -9.99
C MET A 73 -14.99 29.17 -9.22
N GLU A 74 -16.29 28.92 -9.04
CA GLU A 74 -17.15 29.79 -8.23
C GLU A 74 -16.73 29.78 -6.75
N LYS A 75 -17.03 30.87 -6.03
CA LYS A 75 -16.64 31.06 -4.62
C LYS A 75 -17.06 29.92 -3.69
N ASN A 76 -18.25 29.36 -3.89
CA ASN A 76 -18.74 28.26 -3.05
C ASN A 76 -17.94 26.97 -3.31
N THR A 77 -17.68 26.66 -4.58
CA THR A 77 -16.87 25.50 -4.97
C THR A 77 -15.42 25.65 -4.47
N LEU A 78 -14.85 26.86 -4.53
CA LEU A 78 -13.53 27.16 -3.97
C LEU A 78 -13.48 26.88 -2.47
N SER A 79 -14.49 27.31 -1.70
CA SER A 79 -14.57 27.04 -0.27
C SER A 79 -14.55 25.55 0.04
N HIS A 80 -15.29 24.73 -0.73
CA HIS A 80 -15.30 23.27 -0.55
C HIS A 80 -13.99 22.61 -0.98
N ALA A 81 -13.33 23.12 -2.03
CA ALA A 81 -12.03 22.63 -2.47
C ALA A 81 -10.95 22.91 -1.42
N LEU A 82 -10.94 24.12 -0.83
CA LEU A 82 -10.04 24.50 0.26
C LEU A 82 -10.29 23.67 1.52
N ASP A 83 -11.55 23.46 1.90
CA ASP A 83 -11.90 22.59 3.04
C ASP A 83 -11.39 21.16 2.82
N LYS A 84 -11.58 20.60 1.62
CA LYS A 84 -11.06 19.28 1.27
C LYS A 84 -9.53 19.24 1.34
N LEU A 85 -8.86 20.27 0.82
CA LEU A 85 -7.40 20.36 0.86
C LEU A 85 -6.90 20.43 2.31
N GLN A 86 -7.49 21.29 3.15
CA GLN A 86 -7.11 21.46 4.55
C GLN A 86 -7.24 20.14 5.32
N ASN A 87 -8.35 19.42 5.12
CA ASN A 87 -8.61 18.12 5.74
C ASN A 87 -7.88 16.93 5.08
N MET A 88 -7.03 17.16 4.06
CA MET A 88 -6.27 16.07 3.43
C MET A 88 -5.16 15.60 4.37
N GLU A 89 -5.20 14.32 4.74
CA GLU A 89 -4.20 13.66 5.57
C GLU A 89 -3.00 13.23 4.73
N LEU A 90 -1.81 13.19 5.34
CA LEU A 90 -0.59 12.73 4.67
C LEU A 90 -0.08 11.46 5.35
N LYS A 91 0.07 10.38 4.57
CA LYS A 91 0.67 9.12 5.02
C LYS A 91 2.03 8.95 4.35
N VAL A 92 3.12 9.28 5.05
CA VAL A 92 4.49 9.22 4.50
C VAL A 92 5.33 8.18 5.23
N GLY A 93 6.01 7.33 4.45
CA GLY A 93 6.85 6.26 4.96
C GLY A 93 6.03 5.04 5.34
N PHE A 94 5.90 4.78 6.63
CA PHE A 94 5.23 3.59 7.14
C PHE A 94 4.48 3.86 8.47
N PRO A 95 3.36 3.13 8.74
CA PRO A 95 2.68 3.17 10.03
C PRO A 95 3.52 2.57 11.16
N SER A 96 3.51 3.17 12.34
CA SER A 96 4.34 2.76 13.48
C SER A 96 4.17 1.29 13.89
N GLU A 97 3.01 0.73 13.63
CA GLU A 97 2.63 -0.66 13.90
C GLU A 97 3.46 -1.67 13.14
N LEU A 98 4.06 -1.28 12.00
CA LEU A 98 4.99 -2.13 11.29
C LEU A 98 6.29 -2.39 12.07
N MET A 99 6.61 -1.61 13.10
CA MET A 99 7.76 -1.86 13.98
C MET A 99 7.40 -2.77 15.18
N ASP A 100 6.14 -3.19 15.31
CA ASP A 100 5.66 -4.05 16.38
C ASP A 100 5.40 -5.48 15.85
N ASP A 101 6.41 -6.34 15.96
CA ASP A 101 6.34 -7.73 15.54
C ASP A 101 5.13 -8.47 16.13
N LYS A 102 4.64 -8.10 17.33
CA LYS A 102 3.46 -8.74 17.91
C LYS A 102 2.20 -8.41 17.12
N LYS A 103 2.06 -7.18 16.62
CA LYS A 103 0.94 -6.79 15.75
C LYS A 103 0.99 -7.54 14.42
N ILE A 104 2.19 -7.68 13.84
CA ILE A 104 2.38 -8.41 12.58
C ILE A 104 2.06 -9.90 12.76
N ASN A 105 2.61 -10.52 13.80
CA ASN A 105 2.36 -11.94 14.09
C ASN A 105 0.88 -12.20 14.42
N ASN A 106 0.22 -11.32 15.17
CA ASN A 106 -1.20 -11.46 15.46
C ASN A 106 -2.08 -11.29 14.21
N TYR A 107 -1.69 -10.44 13.26
CA TYR A 107 -2.40 -10.30 11.99
C TYR A 107 -2.37 -11.61 11.19
N TYR A 108 -1.23 -12.30 11.15
CA TYR A 108 -1.05 -13.55 10.41
C TYR A 108 -1.28 -14.83 11.23
N LYS A 109 -1.83 -14.74 12.45
CA LYS A 109 -1.90 -15.87 13.40
C LYS A 109 -2.61 -17.13 12.85
N ASP A 110 -3.60 -16.93 11.98
CA ASP A 110 -4.43 -18.00 11.42
C ASP A 110 -3.91 -18.48 10.05
N LEU A 111 -2.86 -17.85 9.51
CA LEU A 111 -2.25 -18.24 8.24
C LEU A 111 -1.25 -19.38 8.45
N GLN A 112 -1.51 -20.52 7.81
CA GLN A 112 -0.68 -21.72 7.92
C GLN A 112 0.19 -21.89 6.67
N ILE A 113 1.52 -21.86 6.86
CA ILE A 113 2.51 -22.01 5.79
C ILE A 113 3.52 -23.09 6.20
N THR A 114 3.86 -23.98 5.27
CA THR A 114 4.84 -25.06 5.48
C THR A 114 6.00 -24.94 4.49
N LYS A 115 7.21 -25.33 4.89
CA LYS A 115 8.41 -25.15 4.05
C LYS A 115 8.33 -25.93 2.72
N ASP A 116 7.74 -27.11 2.74
CA ASP A 116 7.87 -28.08 1.65
C ASP A 116 6.64 -28.15 0.72
N ASN A 117 5.61 -27.32 0.95
CA ASN A 117 4.35 -27.43 0.22
C ASN A 117 3.90 -26.10 -0.43
N TYR A 118 4.59 -25.71 -1.50
CA TYR A 118 4.35 -24.45 -2.20
C TYR A 118 2.90 -24.28 -2.69
N PHE A 119 2.33 -25.28 -3.36
CA PHE A 119 0.97 -25.18 -3.90
C PHE A 119 -0.09 -25.06 -2.81
N GLN A 120 0.04 -25.86 -1.74
CA GLN A 120 -0.86 -25.75 -0.59
C GLN A 120 -0.73 -24.40 0.11
N ASN A 121 0.49 -23.86 0.24
CA ASN A 121 0.69 -22.53 0.79
C ASN A 121 -0.04 -21.45 -0.01
N ARG A 122 -0.02 -21.53 -1.35
CA ARG A 122 -0.77 -20.60 -2.21
C ARG A 122 -2.27 -20.67 -1.92
N ILE A 123 -2.83 -21.88 -1.85
CA ILE A 123 -4.24 -22.08 -1.49
C ILE A 123 -4.54 -21.50 -0.10
N ASN A 124 -3.69 -21.77 0.89
CA ASN A 124 -3.87 -21.30 2.26
C ASN A 124 -3.89 -19.78 2.33
N THR A 125 -2.96 -19.10 1.62
CA THR A 125 -2.93 -17.63 1.59
C THR A 125 -4.18 -17.06 0.92
N TYR A 126 -4.61 -17.61 -0.22
CA TYR A 126 -5.83 -17.15 -0.88
C TYR A 126 -7.06 -17.31 0.01
N LYS A 127 -7.19 -18.49 0.66
CA LYS A 127 -8.30 -18.74 1.58
C LYS A 127 -8.27 -17.78 2.77
N TRP A 128 -7.13 -17.62 3.43
CA TRP A 128 -6.99 -16.73 4.58
C TRP A 128 -7.31 -15.27 4.22
N LEU A 129 -6.81 -14.76 3.09
CA LEU A 129 -7.09 -13.39 2.65
C LEU A 129 -8.58 -13.20 2.34
N THR A 130 -9.19 -14.20 1.69
CA THR A 130 -10.62 -14.20 1.37
C THR A 130 -11.45 -14.19 2.65
N ASP A 131 -11.17 -15.09 3.60
CA ASP A 131 -11.85 -15.17 4.90
C ASP A 131 -11.68 -13.85 5.68
N TYR A 132 -10.47 -13.28 5.70
CA TYR A 132 -10.21 -11.98 6.29
C TYR A 132 -11.10 -10.88 5.68
N GLN A 133 -11.14 -10.77 4.35
CA GLN A 133 -11.97 -9.77 3.66
C GLN A 133 -13.46 -9.95 3.93
N PHE A 134 -13.96 -11.18 3.93
CA PHE A 134 -15.37 -11.48 4.24
C PHE A 134 -15.74 -11.10 5.67
N ASN A 135 -14.84 -11.30 6.63
CA ASN A 135 -15.05 -10.91 8.02
C ASN A 135 -15.18 -9.38 8.19
N GLN A 136 -14.60 -8.58 7.30
CA GLN A 136 -14.73 -7.12 7.34
C GLN A 136 -16.06 -6.60 6.79
N LEU A 137 -16.89 -7.41 6.15
CA LEU A 137 -18.08 -6.95 5.41
C LEU A 137 -19.16 -6.27 6.29
N ARG A 138 -19.24 -6.64 7.56
CA ARG A 138 -20.22 -6.09 8.51
C ARG A 138 -19.58 -5.16 9.55
N GLU A 139 -18.27 -5.00 9.48
CA GLU A 139 -17.54 -4.12 10.37
C GLU A 139 -17.56 -2.68 9.85
N PRO A 140 -17.57 -1.67 10.74
CA PRO A 140 -17.46 -0.28 10.34
C PRO A 140 -16.11 -0.04 9.65
N ASN A 141 -16.09 0.85 8.65
CA ASN A 141 -14.84 1.24 8.01
C ASN A 141 -13.94 1.98 9.03
N ASN A 142 -12.86 1.32 9.45
CA ASN A 142 -11.83 1.96 10.27
C ASN A 142 -10.88 2.77 9.38
N LYS A 143 -11.02 4.10 9.41
CA LYS A 143 -10.15 5.04 8.68
C LYS A 143 -8.70 5.02 9.19
N ASN A 144 -8.50 4.63 10.45
CA ASN A 144 -7.18 4.57 11.07
C ASN A 144 -6.60 3.15 11.07
N ASP A 145 -7.06 2.30 10.14
CA ASP A 145 -6.52 0.96 10.01
C ASP A 145 -5.13 1.00 9.37
N TRP A 146 -4.09 0.88 10.21
CA TRP A 146 -2.69 0.87 9.80
C TRP A 146 -2.40 -0.16 8.70
N ARG A 147 -3.14 -1.27 8.65
CA ARG A 147 -2.93 -2.36 7.69
C ARG A 147 -3.12 -1.91 6.24
N LYS A 148 -3.97 -0.91 6.00
CA LYS A 148 -4.20 -0.33 4.66
C LYS A 148 -2.97 0.36 4.08
N TYR A 149 -2.05 0.78 4.96
CA TYR A 149 -0.85 1.56 4.62
C TYR A 149 0.43 0.79 4.95
N ALA A 150 0.31 -0.51 5.25
CA ALA A 150 1.40 -1.31 5.78
C ALA A 150 2.21 -2.05 4.71
N GLU A 151 1.79 -1.99 3.44
CA GLU A 151 2.56 -2.51 2.31
C GLU A 151 3.45 -1.40 1.73
N VAL A 152 4.67 -1.29 2.24
CA VAL A 152 5.60 -0.15 1.95
C VAL A 152 6.78 -0.54 1.06
N THR A 153 6.74 -1.76 0.52
CA THR A 153 7.72 -2.29 -0.44
C THR A 153 7.34 -2.03 -1.89
N GLU A 154 6.18 -1.42 -2.12
CA GLU A 154 5.75 -0.95 -3.43
C GLU A 154 6.45 0.35 -3.80
N VAL A 155 6.91 0.44 -5.05
CA VAL A 155 7.40 1.69 -5.63
C VAL A 155 6.23 2.40 -6.30
N ASN A 156 5.34 2.98 -5.49
CA ASN A 156 4.16 3.69 -5.95
C ASN A 156 3.70 4.76 -4.95
N ALA A 157 2.70 5.56 -5.34
CA ALA A 157 1.99 6.49 -4.47
C ALA A 157 0.49 6.48 -4.82
N TYR A 158 -0.35 6.73 -3.82
CA TYR A 158 -1.80 6.61 -3.94
C TYR A 158 -2.51 7.81 -3.31
N TYR A 159 -3.76 8.04 -3.74
CA TYR A 159 -4.74 8.88 -3.05
C TYR A 159 -6.01 8.05 -2.83
N PHE A 160 -6.53 8.03 -1.61
CA PHE A 160 -7.72 7.31 -1.20
C PHE A 160 -8.89 8.30 -1.01
N PRO A 161 -9.79 8.47 -2.00
CA PRO A 161 -10.83 9.50 -1.93
C PRO A 161 -11.80 9.37 -0.75
N GLN A 162 -12.03 8.14 -0.29
CA GLN A 162 -12.92 7.84 0.85
C GLN A 162 -12.31 8.26 2.20
N GLU A 163 -10.99 8.38 2.25
CA GLU A 163 -10.23 8.77 3.45
C GLU A 163 -9.65 10.18 3.33
N ASN A 164 -9.64 10.75 2.12
CA ASN A 164 -8.99 12.02 1.79
C ASN A 164 -7.51 12.01 2.23
N ALA A 165 -6.80 10.94 1.91
CA ALA A 165 -5.43 10.67 2.35
C ALA A 165 -4.59 10.04 1.24
#